data_AF-A0A845SAK6-F1
#
_entry.id   AF-A0A845SAK6-F1
#
_cell.length_a   1.000
_cell.length_b   1.000
_cell.length_c   1.000
_cell.angle_alpha   90.00
_cell.angle_beta   90.00
_cell.angle_gamma   90.00
#
_symmetry.space_group_name_H-M   'P 1'
#
loop_
_entity.id
_entity.type
_entity.pdbx_description
1 polymer ?
#
loop_
_entity_poly.entity_id
_entity_poly.type
_entity_poly.pdbx_seq_one_letter_code
_entity_poly.pdbx_strand_id
1 'polypeptide(L)' 'MPKTLKFESLRGNLEFKKILSAKKVSSDLFTIYYTNKDTSPETNKIHMSFVSAKKLGNAV' A
#
# COMPACT_ATOMS: atom_id res chain seq x y z
N MET A 1 -25.12 -9.59 2.68
CA MET A 1 -24.08 -10.15 1.79
C MET A 1 -22.72 -9.68 2.29
N PRO A 2 -21.74 -10.56 2.53
CA PRO A 2 -20.39 -10.12 2.85
C PRO A 2 -19.85 -9.34 1.64
N LYS A 3 -19.42 -8.10 1.87
CA LYS A 3 -18.82 -7.27 0.81
C LYS A 3 -17.45 -7.85 0.48
N THR A 4 -17.23 -8.23 -0.77
CA THR A 4 -15.91 -8.66 -1.26
C THR A 4 -14.88 -7.57 -0.99
N LEU A 5 -13.73 -7.97 -0.43
CA LEU A 5 -12.58 -7.09 -0.24
C LEU A 5 -12.04 -6.67 -1.61
N LYS A 6 -11.89 -5.37 -1.81
CA LYS A 6 -11.36 -4.79 -3.05
C LYS A 6 -9.98 -4.20 -2.81
N PHE A 7 -9.09 -4.38 -3.77
CA PHE A 7 -7.78 -3.76 -3.80
C PHE A 7 -7.81 -2.63 -4.82
N GLU A 8 -7.42 -1.43 -4.41
CA GLU A 8 -7.31 -0.27 -5.27
C GLU A 8 -5.89 0.31 -5.20
N SER A 9 -5.43 0.94 -6.28
CA SER A 9 -4.15 1.64 -6.26
C SER A 9 -4.21 2.83 -5.31
N LEU A 10 -3.16 3.01 -4.49
CA LEU A 10 -2.97 4.25 -3.71
C LEU A 10 -2.92 5.45 -4.67
N ARG A 11 -3.66 6.52 -4.37
CA ARG A 11 -3.84 7.64 -5.31
C ARG A 11 -2.97 8.82 -4.89
N GLY A 12 -2.05 9.22 -5.76
CA GLY A 12 -1.33 10.49 -5.64
C GLY A 12 -0.07 10.46 -4.78
N ASN A 13 0.83 11.38 -5.09
CA ASN A 13 2.16 11.50 -4.46
C ASN A 13 2.09 11.83 -2.96
N LEU A 14 1.09 12.61 -2.54
CA LEU A 14 0.96 13.02 -1.14
C LEU A 14 0.60 11.85 -0.22
N GLU A 15 -0.39 11.03 -0.62
CA GLU A 15 -0.76 9.81 0.12
C GLU A 15 0.41 8.82 0.17
N PHE A 16 1.12 8.68 -0.95
CA PHE A 16 2.30 7.82 -1.04
C PHE A 16 3.43 8.28 -0.10
N LYS A 17 3.74 9.58 -0.05
CA LYS A 17 4.73 10.11 0.91
C LYS A 17 4.29 9.92 2.36
N LYS A 18 3.01 10.13 2.66
CA LYS A 18 2.44 9.94 4.01
C LYS A 18 2.58 8.48 4.47
N ILE A 19 2.32 7.50 3.59
CA ILE A 19 2.44 6.08 3.97
C ILE A 19 3.90 5.65 4.18
N LEU A 20 4.85 6.20 3.42
CA LEU A 20 6.29 5.93 3.63
C LEU A 20 6.81 6.39 5.00
N SER A 21 6.15 7.37 5.64
CA SER A 21 6.44 7.79 7.02
C SER A 21 5.65 7.04 8.10
N ALA A 22 4.76 6.12 7.72
CA ALA A 22 3.89 5.42 8.65
C ALA A 22 4.57 4.20 9.30
N LYS A 23 3.77 3.38 9.99
CA LYS A 23 4.25 2.12 10.55
C LYS A 23 4.75 1.22 9.43
N LYS A 24 5.80 0.43 9.73
CA LYS A 24 6.36 -0.53 8.80
C LYS A 24 6.65 -1.87 9.45
N VAL A 25 6.58 -2.93 8.65
CA VAL A 25 7.16 -4.24 8.96
C VAL A 25 8.16 -4.55 7.86
N SER A 26 9.38 -4.92 8.26
CA SER A 26 10.46 -5.27 7.34
C SER A 26 10.87 -6.71 7.53
N SER A 27 11.18 -7.36 6.42
CA SER A 27 11.89 -8.64 6.34
C SER A 27 13.08 -8.48 5.39
N ASP A 28 13.88 -9.54 5.26
CA ASP A 28 14.99 -9.56 4.30
C ASP A 28 14.54 -9.45 2.84
N LEU A 29 13.26 -9.75 2.56
CA LEU A 29 12.71 -9.80 1.20
C LEU A 29 11.88 -8.58 0.82
N PHE A 30 11.20 -7.96 1.80
CA PHE A 30 10.31 -6.85 1.53
C PHE A 30 10.06 -5.98 2.77
N THR A 31 9.61 -4.75 2.54
CA THR A 31 9.08 -3.86 3.58
C THR A 31 7.66 -3.46 3.24
N ILE A 32 6.75 -3.63 4.19
CA ILE A 32 5.36 -3.18 4.10
C ILE A 32 5.20 -1.93 4.95
N TYR A 33 4.80 -0.83 4.31
CA TYR A 33 4.37 0.40 4.98
C TYR A 33 2.84 0.40 5.09
N TYR A 34 2.29 0.71 6.27
CA TYR A 34 0.85 0.63 6.50
C TYR A 34 0.36 1.69 7.49
N THR A 35 -0.88 2.13 7.26
CA THR A 35 -1.65 2.99 8.16
C THR A 35 -3.13 2.70 8.00
N ASN A 36 -3.91 2.96 9.05
CA ASN A 36 -5.36 3.02 8.91
C ASN A 36 -5.74 4.24 8.09
N LYS A 37 -6.86 4.15 7.36
CA LYS A 37 -7.41 5.29 6.63
C LYS A 37 -8.21 6.14 7.61
N ASP A 38 -7.82 7.40 7.81
CA ASP A 38 -8.35 8.27 8.87
C ASP A 38 -9.86 8.60 8.72
N THR A 39 -10.44 8.40 7.53
CA THR A 39 -11.72 9.05 7.16
C THR A 39 -12.72 8.21 6.36
N SER A 40 -12.52 6.90 6.15
CA SER A 40 -13.44 6.13 5.29
C SER A 40 -14.32 5.13 6.07
N PRO A 41 -15.66 5.23 5.95
CA PRO A 41 -16.57 4.17 6.42
C PRO A 41 -16.55 2.93 5.52
N GLU A 42 -15.79 2.93 4.42
CA GLU A 42 -15.65 1.76 3.54
C GLU A 42 -14.62 0.78 4.10
N THR A 43 -15.10 -0.20 4.86
CA THR A 43 -14.27 -1.26 5.47
C THR A 43 -13.87 -2.37 4.50
N ASN A 44 -14.35 -2.34 3.25
CA ASN A 44 -14.12 -3.42 2.27
C ASN A 44 -13.11 -3.06 1.18
N LYS A 45 -12.25 -2.05 1.41
CA LYS A 45 -11.24 -1.61 0.44
C LYS A 45 -9.87 -1.45 1.06
N ILE A 46 -8.85 -1.96 0.38
CA ILE A 46 -7.43 -1.74 0.70
C ILE A 46 -6.80 -0.94 -0.42
N HIS A 47 -6.18 0.18 -0.08
CA HIS A 47 -5.41 0.97 -1.04
C HIS A 47 -3.94 0.57 -0.92
N MET A 48 -3.33 0.16 -2.03
CA MET A 48 -1.95 -0.32 -2.02
C MET A 48 -1.16 0.11 -3.24
N SER A 49 0.16 0.14 -3.10
CA SER A 49 1.09 0.34 -4.20
C SER A 49 2.29 -0.57 -4.00
N PHE A 50 2.85 -1.05 -5.11
CA PHE A 50 4.04 -1.87 -5.13
C PHE A 50 5.20 -1.05 -5.64
N VAL A 51 6.32 -1.11 -4.91
CA VAL A 51 7.55 -0.41 -5.27
C VAL A 51 8.64 -1.45 -5.31
N SER A 52 9.26 -1.57 -6.47
CA SER A 52 10.43 -2.42 -6.67
C SER A 52 11.68 -1.54 -6.76
N ALA A 53 12.80 -2.05 -6.25
CA ALA A 53 14.09 -1.43 -6.54
C ALA A 53 14.34 -1.44 -8.05
N LYS A 54 14.81 -0.31 -8.59
CA LYS A 54 15.10 -0.13 -10.03
C LYS A 54 16.07 -1.18 -10.62
N LYS A 55 16.81 -1.91 -9.77
CA LYS A 55 17.82 -2.91 -10.15
C LYS A 55 17.42 -4.36 -9.83
N LEU A 56 16.13 -4.68 -9.72
CA LEU A 56 15.66 -6.06 -9.45
C LEU A 56 15.79 -7.01 -10.65
N GLY A 57 16.02 -6.51 -11.86
CA GLY A 57 16.18 -7.31 -13.08
C GLY A 57 15.55 -6.62 -14.30
N ASN A 58 15.40 -7.35 -15.40
CA ASN A 58 14.63 -6.88 -16.55
C ASN A 58 13.13 -6.93 -16.22
N ALA A 59 12.40 -5.88 -16.59
CA ALA A 59 10.94 -5.92 -16.58
C ALA A 59 10.47 -7.00 -17.57
N VAL A 60 9.50 -7.80 -17.15
CA VAL A 60 8.87 -8.87 -17.94
C VAL A 60 7.40 -8.53 -18.13
#